data_AF-A0A3D4Z0Z3-F1
#
_entry.id   AF-A0A3D4Z0Z3-F1
#
_cell.length_a   1.000
_cell.length_b   1.000
_cell.length_c   1.000
_cell.angle_alpha   90.00
_cell.angle_beta   90.00
_cell.angle_gamma   90.00
#
_symmetry.space_group_name_H-M   'P 1'
#
loop_
_entity.id
_entity.type
_entity.pdbx_description
1 polymer ?
#
loop_
_entity_poly.entity_id
_entity_poly.type
_entity_poly.pdbx_seq_one_letter_code
_entity_poly.pdbx_strand_id
1 'polypeptide(L)'
;MLFYPAPAQREQGRKILMQDTPQIITKVYDLLLYLIPKISKFPRSQRYLLGERLELCGFEVLELLIEACYSRDKISLLKSANVKLEKARYYVRLCQDLKL
;
A
#
# COMPACT_ATOMS: atom_id res chain seq x y z
N MET A 1 2.89 -7.98 -20.21
CA MET A 1 2.64 -6.68 -20.86
C MET A 1 1.77 -5.85 -19.93
N LEU A 2 2.35 -5.23 -18.90
CA LEU A 2 1.66 -4.25 -18.03
C LEU A 2 2.26 -2.90 -18.38
N PHE A 3 1.51 -2.13 -19.18
CA PHE A 3 1.89 -0.82 -19.68
C PHE A 3 1.93 0.17 -18.51
N TYR A 4 3.11 0.36 -17.90
CA TYR A 4 3.32 1.37 -16.86
C TYR A 4 3.91 2.63 -17.51
N PRO A 5 3.16 3.72 -17.66
CA PRO A 5 3.68 4.96 -18.22
C PRO A 5 4.68 5.63 -17.27
N ALA A 6 5.61 6.37 -17.87
CA ALA A 6 6.70 7.09 -17.23
C ALA A 6 6.19 8.08 -16.16
N PRO A 7 6.97 8.35 -15.08
CA PRO A 7 6.54 9.15 -13.93
C PRO A 7 6.02 10.54 -14.27
N ALA A 8 6.49 11.15 -15.37
CA ALA A 8 6.07 12.48 -15.83
C ALA A 8 4.61 12.56 -16.34
N GLN A 9 4.02 11.45 -16.83
CA GLN A 9 2.64 11.44 -17.32
C GLN A 9 1.59 11.23 -16.20
N ARG A 10 2.05 10.97 -14.96
CA ARG A 10 1.16 10.69 -13.80
C ARG A 10 0.61 11.96 -13.15
N GLU A 11 1.32 13.08 -13.22
CA GLU A 11 0.91 14.32 -12.55
C GLU A 11 -0.33 14.98 -13.19
N GLN A 12 -0.53 14.82 -14.50
CA GLN A 12 -1.69 15.36 -15.21
C GLN A 12 -2.97 14.54 -15.04
N GLY A 13 -2.88 13.20 -15.00
CA GLY A 13 -4.03 12.34 -14.69
C GLY A 13 -4.46 12.38 -13.22
N ARG A 14 -3.51 12.66 -12.30
CA ARG A 14 -3.76 12.80 -10.85
C ARG A 14 -4.70 13.95 -10.49
N LYS A 15 -4.59 15.07 -11.22
CA LYS A 15 -5.39 16.28 -10.95
C LYS A 15 -6.88 16.07 -11.19
N ILE A 16 -7.27 15.13 -12.03
CA ILE A 16 -8.66 14.97 -12.51
C ILE A 16 -9.49 14.05 -11.59
N LEU A 17 -8.85 13.19 -10.77
CA LEU A 17 -9.57 12.23 -9.91
C LEU A 17 -9.53 12.55 -8.41
N MET A 18 -8.79 13.57 -7.96
CA MET A 18 -8.40 13.69 -6.54
C MET A 18 -8.47 15.12 -5.99
N GLN A 19 -9.59 15.84 -6.19
CA GLN A 19 -9.79 17.13 -5.52
C GLN A 19 -10.27 16.99 -4.06
N ASP A 20 -10.92 15.87 -3.69
CA ASP A 20 -11.50 15.68 -2.35
C ASP A 20 -10.95 14.48 -1.57
N THR A 21 -10.01 13.70 -2.12
CA THR A 21 -9.43 12.54 -1.42
C THR A 21 -8.27 12.99 -0.52
N PRO A 22 -8.26 12.66 0.78
CA PRO A 22 -7.16 13.03 1.66
C PRO A 22 -5.84 12.41 1.19
N GLN A 23 -4.78 13.24 1.17
CA GLN A 23 -3.48 12.92 0.57
C GLN A 23 -2.86 11.60 1.07
N ILE A 24 -3.20 11.17 2.28
CA ILE A 24 -2.68 9.93 2.86
C ILE A 24 -3.18 8.68 2.13
N ILE A 25 -4.45 8.66 1.68
CA ILE A 25 -5.01 7.54 0.92
C ILE A 25 -4.27 7.39 -0.41
N THR A 26 -4.05 8.49 -1.11
CA THR A 26 -3.30 8.51 -2.36
C THR A 26 -1.87 7.98 -2.17
N LYS A 27 -1.20 8.35 -1.07
CA LYS A 27 0.16 7.86 -0.78
C LYS A 27 0.20 6.35 -0.50
N VAL A 28 -0.78 5.81 0.23
CA VAL A 28 -0.87 4.37 0.49
C VAL A 28 -1.24 3.60 -0.78
N TYR A 29 -2.08 4.16 -1.63
CA TYR A 29 -2.38 3.59 -2.94
C TYR A 29 -1.12 3.52 -3.83
N ASP A 30 -0.34 4.60 -3.89
CA ASP A 30 0.95 4.61 -4.60
C ASP A 30 1.94 3.58 -4.02
N LEU A 31 1.96 3.42 -2.70
CA LEU A 31 2.77 2.41 -2.02
C LEU A 31 2.39 1.01 -2.50
N LEU A 32 1.10 0.68 -2.53
CA LEU A 32 0.59 -0.61 -3.02
C LEU A 32 0.96 -0.84 -4.49
N LEU A 33 0.81 0.18 -5.34
CA LEU A 33 1.22 0.10 -6.74
C LEU A 33 2.71 -0.17 -6.92
N TYR A 34 3.56 0.35 -6.03
CA TYR A 34 4.98 0.04 -6.03
C TYR A 34 5.28 -1.37 -5.49
N LEU A 35 4.52 -1.82 -4.49
CA LEU A 35 4.77 -3.03 -3.72
C LEU A 35 4.35 -4.32 -4.44
N ILE A 36 3.13 -4.35 -4.98
CA ILE A 36 2.56 -5.51 -5.69
C ILE A 36 3.48 -6.05 -6.81
N PRO A 37 4.02 -5.23 -7.73
CA PRO A 37 4.91 -5.75 -8.78
C PRO A 37 6.27 -6.25 -8.24
N LYS A 38 6.70 -5.80 -7.05
CA LYS A 38 7.91 -6.32 -6.38
C LYS A 38 7.64 -7.70 -5.78
N ILE A 39 6.51 -7.85 -5.06
CA ILE A 39 6.07 -9.12 -4.49
C ILE A 39 5.86 -10.17 -5.57
N SER A 40 5.36 -9.77 -6.75
CA SER A 40 5.16 -10.69 -7.86
C SER A 40 6.45 -11.36 -8.35
N LYS A 41 7.63 -10.77 -8.08
CA LYS A 41 8.94 -11.33 -8.45
C LYS A 41 9.47 -12.36 -7.46
N PHE A 42 8.83 -12.55 -6.31
CA PHE A 42 9.30 -13.48 -5.30
C PHE A 42 9.22 -14.94 -5.77
N PRO A 43 10.13 -15.81 -5.31
CA PRO A 43 10.02 -17.26 -5.50
C PRO A 43 8.68 -17.77 -4.96
N ARG A 44 8.06 -18.73 -5.66
CA ARG A 44 6.69 -19.21 -5.40
C ARG A 44 6.44 -19.57 -3.94
N SER A 45 7.41 -20.19 -3.25
CA SER A 45 7.30 -20.57 -1.83
C SER A 45 7.18 -19.36 -0.88
N GLN A 46 7.95 -18.30 -1.12
CA GLN A 46 7.97 -17.11 -0.26
C GLN A 46 6.89 -16.10 -0.64
N ARG A 47 6.46 -16.10 -1.90
CA ARG A 47 5.34 -15.27 -2.37
C ARG A 47 4.05 -15.58 -1.63
N TYR A 48 3.71 -16.85 -1.47
CA TYR A 48 2.49 -17.23 -0.73
C TYR A 48 2.61 -16.95 0.77
N LEU A 49 3.79 -17.05 1.37
CA LEU A 49 3.93 -16.83 2.80
C LEU A 49 4.05 -15.35 3.18
N LEU A 50 4.98 -14.63 2.55
CA LEU A 50 5.33 -13.25 2.89
C LEU A 50 4.70 -12.24 1.95
N GLY A 51 4.62 -12.57 0.66
CA GLY A 51 4.01 -11.72 -0.35
C GLY A 51 2.54 -11.45 -0.05
N GLU A 52 1.76 -12.52 0.13
CA GLU A 52 0.34 -12.42 0.47
C GLU A 52 0.10 -11.64 1.77
N ARG A 53 0.86 -11.91 2.83
CA ARG A 53 0.75 -11.19 4.11
C ARG A 53 1.05 -9.70 3.97
N LEU A 54 2.04 -9.36 3.15
CA LEU A 54 2.43 -7.98 2.90
C LEU A 54 1.40 -7.25 2.03
N GLU A 55 0.86 -7.90 1.00
CA GLU A 55 -0.25 -7.36 0.18
C GLU A 55 -1.49 -7.11 1.05
N LEU A 56 -1.94 -8.12 1.80
CA LEU A 56 -3.08 -8.01 2.71
C LEU A 56 -2.88 -6.88 3.72
N CYS A 57 -1.71 -6.80 4.35
CA CYS A 57 -1.43 -5.75 5.31
C CYS A 57 -1.48 -4.35 4.68
N GLY A 58 -1.03 -4.20 3.44
CA GLY A 58 -1.11 -2.94 2.71
C GLY A 58 -2.57 -2.57 2.34
N PHE A 59 -3.38 -3.55 1.95
CA PHE A 59 -4.80 -3.35 1.67
C PHE A 59 -5.57 -2.94 2.93
N GLU A 60 -5.35 -3.61 4.06
CA GLU A 60 -5.98 -3.25 5.34
C GLU A 60 -5.66 -1.80 5.76
N VAL A 61 -4.43 -1.32 5.52
CA VAL A 61 -4.08 0.08 5.78
C VAL A 61 -4.91 1.01 4.91
N LEU A 62 -5.04 0.70 3.62
CA LEU A 62 -5.84 1.52 2.69
C LEU A 62 -7.30 1.56 3.12
N GLU A 63 -7.89 0.41 3.47
CA GLU A 63 -9.26 0.29 3.94
C GLU A 63 -9.49 1.10 5.23
N LEU A 64 -8.62 0.96 6.23
CA LEU A 64 -8.71 1.72 7.48
C LEU A 64 -8.62 3.24 7.26
N LEU A 65 -7.82 3.69 6.29
CA LEU A 65 -7.74 5.11 5.93
C LEU A 65 -9.01 5.61 5.23
N ILE A 66 -9.60 4.78 4.38
CA ILE A 66 -10.88 5.08 3.73
C ILE A 66 -11.99 5.15 4.79
N GLU A 67 -12.09 4.16 5.68
CA GLU A 67 -13.05 4.14 6.78
C GLU A 67 -12.89 5.36 7.70
N ALA A 68 -11.64 5.76 8.01
CA ALA A 68 -11.37 6.96 8.81
C ALA A 68 -11.87 8.25 8.15
N CYS A 69 -12.05 8.30 6.83
CA CYS A 69 -12.60 9.47 6.15
C CYS A 69 -14.10 9.64 6.41
N TYR A 70 -14.82 8.52 6.47
CA TYR A 70 -16.28 8.49 6.64
C TYR A 70 -16.71 8.30 8.10
N SER A 71 -15.79 7.90 8.99
CA SER A 71 -16.06 7.71 10.41
C SER A 71 -15.93 9.01 11.22
N ARG A 72 -16.69 9.08 12.31
CA ARG A 72 -16.52 10.11 13.36
C ARG A 72 -15.37 9.77 14.30
N ASP A 73 -15.09 8.49 14.53
CA ASP A 73 -13.95 8.02 15.33
C ASP A 73 -12.72 7.78 14.45
N LYS A 74 -12.13 8.89 14.01
CA LYS A 74 -10.94 8.86 13.13
C LYS A 74 -9.69 8.41 13.88
N ILE A 75 -9.57 8.76 15.16
CA ILE A 75 -8.34 8.54 15.94
C ILE A 75 -8.11 7.04 16.14
N SER A 76 -9.14 6.27 16.47
CA SER A 76 -9.03 4.82 16.65
C SER A 76 -8.62 4.10 15.36
N LEU A 77 -9.23 4.49 14.23
CA LEU A 77 -8.93 3.92 12.92
C LEU A 77 -7.52 4.30 12.44
N LEU A 78 -7.09 5.54 12.64
CA LEU A 78 -5.73 5.98 12.31
C LEU A 78 -4.66 5.28 13.16
N LYS A 79 -4.93 5.04 14.46
CA LYS A 79 -4.04 4.25 15.31
C LYS A 79 -3.92 2.81 14.79
N SER A 80 -5.04 2.20 14.41
CA SER A 80 -5.07 0.86 13.83
C SER A 80 -4.28 0.81 12.52
N ALA A 81 -4.48 1.78 11.63
CA ALA A 81 -3.75 1.90 10.37
C ALA A 81 -2.24 2.06 10.61
N ASN A 82 -1.85 2.85 11.61
CA ASN A 82 -0.45 3.03 11.97
C ASN A 82 0.22 1.72 12.42
N VAL A 83 -0.45 0.93 13.26
CA VAL A 83 0.06 -0.39 13.68
C VAL A 83 0.21 -1.34 12.49
N LYS A 84 -0.74 -1.33 11.55
CA LYS A 84 -0.66 -2.14 10.33
C LYS A 84 0.50 -1.67 9.42
N LEU A 85 0.71 -0.36 9.28
CA LEU A 85 1.88 0.18 8.56
C LEU A 85 3.20 -0.27 9.17
N GLU A 86 3.32 -0.29 10.50
CA GLU A 86 4.52 -0.80 11.15
C GLU A 86 4.73 -2.28 10.87
N LYS A 87 3.68 -3.10 10.91
CA LYS A 87 3.75 -4.52 10.52
C LYS A 87 4.24 -4.68 9.08
N ALA A 88 3.71 -3.91 8.13
CA ALA A 88 4.17 -3.90 6.75
C ALA A 88 5.65 -3.54 6.64
N ARG A 89 6.13 -2.56 7.42
CA ARG A 89 7.57 -2.18 7.47
C ARG A 89 8.46 -3.34 7.92
N TYR A 90 8.04 -4.10 8.94
CA TYR A 90 8.76 -5.29 9.40
C TYR A 90 8.72 -6.43 8.38
N TYR A 91 7.60 -6.64 7.68
CA TYR A 91 7.53 -7.62 6.61
C TYR A 91 8.45 -7.27 5.43
N VAL A 92 8.54 -5.99 5.05
CA VAL A 92 9.50 -5.53 4.03
C VAL A 92 10.94 -5.80 4.47
N ARG A 93 11.29 -5.49 5.73
CA ARG A 93 12.61 -5.84 6.28
C ARG A 93 12.89 -7.33 6.23
N LEU A 94 11.92 -8.16 6.63
CA LEU A 94 12.06 -9.61 6.60
C LEU A 94 12.28 -10.12 5.16
N CYS A 95 11.58 -9.56 4.17
CA CYS A 95 11.81 -9.89 2.76
C CYS A 95 13.22 -9.51 2.30
N GLN A 96 13.72 -8.35 2.75
CA GLN A 96 15.08 -7.89 2.45
C GLN A 96 16.14 -8.78 3.09
N ASP A 97 15.96 -9.17 4.36
CA ASP A 97 16.88 -10.05 5.09
C ASP A 97 16.92 -11.45 4.47
N LEU A 98 15.81 -11.92 3.92
CA LEU A 98 15.70 -13.16 3.16
C LEU A 98 16.20 -13.06 1.71
N LYS A 99 16.66 -11.88 1.28
CA LYS A 99 17.18 -11.58 -0.06
C LYS A 99 16.21 -11.93 -1.20
N LEU A 100 14.93 -11.61 -1.00
CA LEU A 100 13.84 -11.80 -1.97
C LEU A 100 13.72 -10.68 -3.00
#